data_AF-A0A5C8E149-F1
#
_entry.id   AF-A0A5C8E149-F1
#
_cell.length_a   1.000
_cell.length_b   1.000
_cell.length_c   1.000
_cell.angle_alpha   90.00
_cell.angle_beta   90.00
_cell.angle_gamma   90.00
#
_symmetry.space_group_name_H-M   'P 1'
#
loop_
_entity.id
_entity.type
_entity.pdbx_description
1 polymer ?
#
loop_
_entity_poly.entity_id
_entity_poly.type
_entity_poly.pdbx_seq_one_letter_code
_entity_poly.pdbx_strand_id
1 'polypeptide(L)' 'MKAKEELEKLLYSGNKIILYDLGRDKYFRLLASVKVGNIDVAEYLIKKGLAKEYDGGSKVW' A
#
# COMPACT_ATOMS: atom_id res chain seq x y z
N MET A 1 8.88 7.62 -11.68
CA MET A 1 8.65 7.65 -10.22
C MET A 1 7.18 7.89 -9.83
N LYS A 2 6.22 7.83 -10.77
CA LYS A 2 4.80 8.18 -10.56
C LYS A 2 4.10 7.50 -9.37
N ALA A 3 4.34 6.21 -9.13
CA ALA A 3 3.71 5.49 -8.01
C ALA A 3 4.15 6.02 -6.64
N LYS A 4 5.45 6.32 -6.49
CA LYS A 4 6.01 6.90 -5.27
C LYS A 4 5.41 8.29 -5.00
N GLU A 5 5.44 9.16 -6.01
CA GLU A 5 4.92 10.53 -5.90
C GLU A 5 3.42 10.54 -5.55
N GLU A 6 2.64 9.63 -6.13
CA GLU A 6 1.21 9.51 -5.84
C GLU A 6 0.96 9.02 -4.40
N LEU A 7 1.76 8.06 -3.93
CA LEU A 7 1.71 7.59 -2.55
C LEU A 7 2.08 8.72 -1.58
N GLU A 8 3.15 9.47 -1.84
CA GLU A 8 3.58 10.60 -1.01
C GLU A 8 2.48 11.66 -0.90
N LYS A 9 1.82 12.02 -2.01
CA LYS A 9 0.67 12.94 -1.99
C LYS A 9 -0.45 12.45 -1.09
N LEU A 10 -0.76 11.15 -1.14
CA LEU A 10 -1.79 10.56 -0.32
C LEU A 10 -1.41 10.60 1.16
N LEU A 11 -0.20 10.16 1.51
CA LEU A 11 0.31 10.12 2.89
C LEU A 11 0.44 11.53 3.50
N TYR A 12 0.81 12.53 2.71
CA TYR A 12 0.97 13.92 3.16
C TYR A 12 -0.31 14.76 3.06
N SER A 13 -1.46 14.15 2.77
CA SER A 13 -2.75 14.84 2.71
C SER A 13 -3.25 15.38 4.06
N GLY A 14 -2.55 15.13 5.17
CA GLY A 14 -2.93 15.55 6.52
C GLY A 14 -3.98 14.66 7.19
N ASN A 15 -4.42 13.59 6.53
CA ASN A 15 -5.38 12.63 7.06
C ASN A 15 -4.70 11.61 7.99
N LYS A 16 -5.49 11.03 8.91
CA LYS A 16 -5.03 9.97 9.81
C LYS A 16 -4.59 8.73 9.02
N ILE A 17 -3.40 8.23 9.31
CA ILE A 17 -2.86 6.97 8.76
C ILE A 17 -3.17 5.84 9.73
N ILE A 18 -3.72 4.73 9.22
CA ILE A 18 -4.06 3.54 10.00
C ILE A 18 -3.39 2.33 9.36
N LEU A 19 -2.65 1.57 10.17
CA LEU A 19 -2.14 0.25 9.82
C LEU A 19 -3.08 -0.81 10.41
N TYR A 20 -3.44 -1.80 9.61
CA TYR A 20 -4.32 -2.91 10.03
C TYR A 20 -3.92 -4.20 9.31
N ASP A 21 -4.56 -5.33 9.67
CA ASP A 21 -4.17 -6.67 9.22
C ASP A 21 -2.67 -6.95 9.43
N LEU A 22 -2.21 -6.67 10.66
CA LEU A 22 -0.79 -6.69 11.00
C LEU A 22 -0.24 -8.12 10.98
N GLY A 23 0.91 -8.28 10.33
CA GLY A 23 1.71 -9.48 10.31
C GLY A 23 3.20 -9.15 10.27
N ARG A 24 4.03 -10.19 10.16
CA ARG A 24 5.46 -10.07 9.93
C ARG A 24 5.86 -10.87 8.71
N ASP A 25 6.73 -10.30 7.88
CA ASP A 25 7.34 -11.07 6.79
C ASP A 25 8.51 -11.94 7.29
N LYS A 26 9.11 -12.73 6.39
CA LYS A 26 10.26 -13.60 6.69
C LYS A 26 11.53 -12.85 7.12
N TYR A 27 11.57 -11.53 6.93
CA TYR A 27 12.63 -10.62 7.35
C TYR A 27 12.24 -9.83 8.60
N PHE A 28 11.16 -10.24 9.27
CA PHE A 28 10.64 -9.63 10.49
C PHE A 28 10.16 -8.17 10.33
N ARG A 29 9.86 -7.73 9.11
CA ARG A 29 9.27 -6.42 8.83
C ARG A 29 7.78 -6.44 9.09
N LEU A 30 7.22 -5.30 9.52
CA LEU A 30 5.78 -5.15 9.67
C LEU A 30 5.12 -5.23 8.28
N LEU A 31 4.33 -6.28 8.06
CA LEU A 31 3.46 -6.41 6.91
C LEU A 31 2.07 -5.95 7.34
N ALA A 32 1.50 -4.95 6.67
CA ALA A 32 0.22 -4.37 7.07
C ALA A 32 -0.52 -3.80 5.86
N SER A 33 -1.84 -3.85 5.92
CA SER A 33 -2.72 -3.02 5.12
C SER A 33 -2.67 -1.58 5.63
N VAL A 34 -2.79 -0.60 4.72
CA VAL A 34 -2.66 0.83 5.05
C VAL A 34 -3.87 1.60 4.57
N LYS A 35 -4.46 2.41 5.45
CA LYS A 35 -5.51 3.38 5.15
C LYS A 35 -5.06 4.79 5.46
N VAL A 36 -5.47 5.75 4.63
CA VAL A 36 -5.32 7.19 4.86
C VAL A 36 -6.71 7.81 4.88
N GLY A 37 -7.20 8.21 6.06
CA GLY A 37 -8.62 8.50 6.27
C GLY A 37 -9.47 7.28 5.92
N ASN A 38 -10.36 7.42 4.94
CA ASN A 38 -11.22 6.33 4.44
C ASN A 38 -10.68 5.67 3.16
N ILE A 39 -9.48 6.02 2.71
CA ILE A 39 -8.89 5.51 1.47
C ILE A 39 -7.96 4.34 1.79
N ASP A 40 -8.28 3.15 1.27
CA ASP A 40 -7.34 2.03 1.22
C ASP A 40 -6.24 2.31 0.20
N VAL A 41 -4.98 2.27 0.65
CA VAL A 41 -3.82 2.65 -0.17
C VAL A 41 -3.58 1.64 -1.30
N ALA A 42 -3.75 0.35 -1.04
CA ALA A 42 -3.50 -0.69 -2.02
C ALA A 42 -4.53 -0.61 -3.15
N GLU A 43 -5.82 -0.57 -2.82
CA GLU A 43 -6.89 -0.41 -3.79
C GLU A 43 -6.74 0.88 -4.59
N TYR A 44 -6.41 1.98 -3.93
CA TYR A 44 -6.24 3.28 -4.57
C TYR A 44 -5.14 3.24 -5.64
N LEU A 45 -3.98 2.67 -5.33
CA LEU A 45 -2.87 2.58 -6.28
C LEU A 45 -3.14 1.57 -7.40
N ILE A 46 -3.80 0.45 -7.11
CA ILE A 46 -4.20 -0.55 -8.11
C ILE A 46 -5.20 0.05 -9.10
N LYS A 47 -6.25 0.74 -8.62
CA LYS A 47 -7.25 1.42 -9.47
C LYS A 47 -6.63 2.47 -10.40
N LYS A 48 -5.51 3.09 -10.00
CA LYS A 48 -4.74 4.05 -10.81
C LYS A 48 -3.73 3.41 -11.75
N GLY A 49 -3.62 2.08 -11.78
CA GLY A 49 -2.60 1.35 -12.57
C GLY A 49 -1.17 1.58 -12.06
N LEU A 50 -1.00 1.97 -10.80
CA LEU A 50 0.29 2.26 -10.17
C LEU A 50 0.80 1.10 -9.30
N ALA A 51 -0.05 0.11 -9.03
CA ALA A 51 0.27 -1.12 -8.33
C ALA A 51 -0.46 -2.30 -9.00
N LYS A 52 -0.08 -3.53 -8.63
CA LYS A 52 -0.74 -4.77 -9.05
C LYS A 52 -1.24 -5.51 -7.82
N GLU A 53 -2.32 -6.27 -7.99
CA GLU A 53 -2.74 -7.25 -6.99
C GLU A 53 -1.64 -8.29 -6.76
N TYR A 54 -1.57 -8.77 -5.52
CA TYR A 54 -0.62 -9.80 -5.12
C TYR A 54 -1.39 -11.06 -4.74
N ASP A 55 -1.13 -12.14 -5.45
CA ASP A 55 -1.82 -13.43 -5.32
C ASP A 55 -1.07 -14.45 -4.45
N GLY A 56 0.01 -14.02 -3.77
CA GLY A 56 0.87 -14.90 -2.97
C GLY A 56 1.93 -15.63 -3.79
N GLY A 57 2.00 -15.40 -5.09
CA GLY A 57 3.02 -15.96 -5.97
C GLY A 57 4.36 -15.22 -5.90
N SER A 58 5.33 -15.73 -6.64
CA SER A 58 6.50 -14.94 -7.03
C SER A 58 6.21 -14.28 -8.37
N LYS A 59 6.73 -13.07 -8.58
CA LYS A 59 6.61 -12.38 -9.86
C LYS A 59 7.34 -13.19 -10.93
N VAL A 60 6.60 -14.01 -11.68
CA VAL A 60 7.03 -14.62 -12.93
C VAL A 60 7.10 -13.49 -13.95
N TRP A 61 8.30 -13.26 -14.46
CA TRP A 61 8.64 -12.17 -15.39
C TRP A 61 7.81 -12.21 -16.67
#